data_AF-A0A5B7KMP4-F1
#
_entry.id   AF-A0A5B7KMP4-F1
#
_cell.length_a   1.000
_cell.length_b   1.000
_cell.length_c   1.000
_cell.angle_alpha   90.00
_cell.angle_beta   90.00
_cell.angle_gamma   90.00
#
_symmetry.space_group_name_H-M   'P 1'
#
loop_
_entity.id
_entity.type
_entity.pdbx_description
1 polymer ?
#
loop_
_entity_poly.entity_id
_entity_poly.type
_entity_poly.pdbx_seq_one_letter_code
_entity_poly.pdbx_strand_id
1 'polypeptide(L)'
;MLTTVHEPEIVDSHSIDYQTKEYVKKPDAVLDYNFNMRLIDKSDAMISSVECARKNLKWYRKLFFHLLDMTTQRSHFASRGHRQERNVRGFYPAAVP
;
A
#
# COMPACT_ATOMS: atom_id res chain seq x y z
N MET A 1 -7.63 -17.87 8.54
CA MET A 1 -7.89 -16.41 8.57
C MET A 1 -9.34 -16.23 9.01
N LEU A 2 -9.63 -15.33 9.94
CA LEU A 2 -11.00 -15.08 10.39
C LEU A 2 -11.50 -13.81 9.69
N THR A 3 -12.66 -13.89 9.05
CA THR A 3 -13.30 -12.77 8.34
C THR A 3 -14.78 -12.77 8.67
N THR A 4 -15.36 -11.57 8.77
CA THR A 4 -16.79 -11.36 9.00
C THR A 4 -17.50 -10.84 7.75
N VAL A 5 -16.75 -10.54 6.69
CA VAL A 5 -17.24 -9.85 5.48
C VAL A 5 -17.25 -10.80 4.29
N HIS A 6 -16.29 -11.72 4.21
CA HIS A 6 -16.13 -12.61 3.07
C HIS A 6 -16.89 -13.92 3.28
N GLU A 7 -17.62 -14.33 2.24
CA GLU A 7 -18.18 -15.69 2.16
C GLU A 7 -17.05 -16.72 1.93
N PRO A 8 -17.26 -18.01 2.26
CA PRO A 8 -16.27 -19.06 2.06
C PRO A 8 -16.15 -19.47 0.59
N GLU A 9 -15.82 -18.51 -0.29
CA GLU A 9 -15.61 -18.72 -1.71
C GLU A 9 -14.12 -18.91 -2.02
N ILE A 10 -13.84 -19.83 -2.96
CA ILE A 10 -12.50 -20.11 -3.46
C ILE A 10 -12.39 -19.43 -4.83
N VAL A 11 -11.51 -18.43 -4.91
CA VAL A 11 -11.31 -17.60 -6.11
C VAL A 11 -9.93 -17.88 -6.71
N ASP A 12 -9.83 -17.73 -8.02
CA ASP A 12 -8.56 -17.79 -8.73
C ASP A 12 -7.66 -16.61 -8.30
N SER A 13 -6.46 -16.90 -7.80
CA SER A 13 -5.52 -15.85 -7.43
C SER A 13 -4.82 -15.26 -8.64
N HIS A 14 -4.20 -14.09 -8.46
CA HIS A 14 -3.33 -13.48 -9.47
C HIS A 14 -1.98 -14.22 -9.70
N SER A 15 -1.73 -15.32 -8.99
CA SER A 15 -0.51 -16.11 -9.12
C SER A 15 -0.79 -17.38 -9.92
N ILE A 16 0.03 -17.60 -10.95
CA ILE A 16 -0.01 -18.81 -11.77
C ILE A 16 1.00 -19.81 -11.19
N ASP A 17 0.59 -21.05 -11.01
CA ASP A 17 1.51 -22.12 -10.63
C ASP A 17 2.43 -22.45 -11.81
N TYR A 18 3.74 -22.52 -11.55
CA TYR A 18 4.75 -22.78 -12.56
C TYR A 18 4.65 -24.19 -13.14
N GLN A 19 4.19 -25.16 -12.34
CA GLN A 19 4.13 -26.58 -12.72
C GLN A 19 2.89 -26.89 -13.56
N THR A 20 1.72 -26.42 -13.11
CA THR A 20 0.43 -26.73 -13.75
C THR A 20 -0.02 -25.65 -14.74
N LYS A 21 0.61 -24.47 -14.73
CA LYS A 21 0.23 -23.27 -15.50
C LYS A 21 -1.20 -22.79 -15.23
N GLU A 22 -1.84 -23.26 -14.17
CA GLU A 22 -3.17 -22.85 -13.75
C GLU A 22 -3.09 -21.75 -12.68
N TYR A 23 -4.18 -21.00 -12.54
CA TYR A 23 -4.29 -20.03 -11.46
C TYR A 23 -4.36 -20.75 -10.11
N VAL A 24 -3.53 -20.30 -9.16
CA VAL A 24 -3.55 -20.86 -7.81
C VAL A 24 -4.86 -20.44 -7.15
N LYS A 25 -5.68 -21.41 -6.76
CA LYS A 25 -6.95 -21.17 -6.09
C LYS A 25 -6.72 -20.83 -4.61
N LYS A 26 -7.26 -19.71 -4.15
CA LYS A 26 -7.17 -19.27 -2.75
C LYS A 26 -8.53 -18.72 -2.29
N PRO A 27 -8.85 -18.80 -0.99
CA PRO A 27 -10.05 -18.15 -0.47
C PRO A 27 -10.01 -16.65 -0.71
N ASP A 28 -11.13 -16.06 -1.08
CA ASP A 28 -11.23 -14.63 -1.42
C ASP A 28 -10.72 -13.74 -0.27
N ALA A 29 -11.10 -14.08 0.96
CA ALA A 29 -10.64 -13.42 2.17
C ALA A 29 -9.11 -13.32 2.27
N VAL A 30 -8.38 -14.37 1.85
CA VAL A 30 -6.92 -14.40 1.88
C VAL A 30 -6.33 -13.50 0.80
N LEU A 31 -6.98 -13.39 -0.36
CA LEU A 31 -6.53 -12.50 -1.43
C LEU A 31 -6.68 -11.04 -1.01
N ASP A 32 -7.83 -10.66 -0.48
CA ASP A 32 -8.11 -9.32 0.01
C ASP A 32 -7.21 -8.92 1.17
N TYR A 33 -7.00 -9.83 2.13
CA TYR A 33 -6.07 -9.59 3.23
C TYR A 33 -4.65 -9.32 2.70
N ASN A 34 -4.15 -10.15 1.79
CA ASN A 34 -2.83 -9.96 1.21
C ASN A 34 -2.74 -8.68 0.37
N PHE A 35 -3.81 -8.30 -0.32
CA PHE A 35 -3.87 -7.05 -1.07
C PHE A 35 -3.73 -5.84 -0.15
N ASN A 36 -4.48 -5.80 0.95
CA ASN A 36 -4.42 -4.71 1.92
C ASN A 36 -3.10 -4.70 2.70
N MET A 37 -2.57 -5.87 3.08
CA MET A 37 -1.30 -5.97 3.81
C MET A 37 -0.10 -5.47 2.99
N ARG A 38 -0.13 -5.65 1.65
CA ARG A 38 0.93 -5.13 0.77
C ARG A 38 1.13 -3.62 0.89
N LEU A 39 0.11 -2.85 1.23
CA LEU A 39 0.24 -1.40 1.42
C LEU A 39 1.04 -1.08 2.68
N ILE A 40 0.78 -1.82 3.75
CA ILE A 40 1.47 -1.70 5.04
C ILE A 40 2.93 -2.09 4.86
N ASP A 41 3.21 -3.25 4.24
CA ASP A 41 4.56 -3.73 3.98
C ASP A 41 5.38 -2.77 3.12
N LYS A 42 4.76 -2.14 2.10
CA LYS A 42 5.43 -1.11 1.29
C LYS A 42 5.77 0.13 2.11
N SER A 43 4.90 0.55 3.02
CA SER A 43 5.17 1.67 3.91
C SER A 43 6.32 1.37 4.87
N ASP A 44 6.34 0.16 5.43
CA ASP A 44 7.37 -0.31 6.36
C ASP A 44 8.73 -0.48 5.67
N ALA A 45 8.75 -1.03 4.44
CA ALA A 45 9.96 -1.14 3.63
C ALA A 45 10.60 0.23 3.32
N MET A 46 9.78 1.25 3.03
CA MET A 46 10.27 2.62 2.81
C MET A 46 10.87 3.21 4.10
N ILE A 47 10.24 3.00 5.25
CA ILE A 47 10.73 3.50 6.55
C ILE A 47 12.02 2.78 6.96
N SER A 48 12.07 1.45 6.77
CA SER A 48 13.23 0.60 7.05
C SER A 48 14.48 1.04 6.27
N SER A 49 14.31 1.47 5.02
CA SER A 49 15.41 1.99 4.20
C SER A 49 16.04 3.29 4.76
N VAL A 50 15.26 4.11 5.46
CA VAL A 50 15.73 5.37 6.06
C VAL A 50 16.32 5.14 7.46
N GLU A 51 15.79 4.18 8.22
CA GLU A 51 16.35 3.76 9.51
C GLU A 51 17.75 3.15 9.35
N CYS A 52 17.99 2.34 8.32
CA CYS A 52 19.30 1.71 8.11
C CYS A 52 20.40 2.74 7.82
N ALA A 53 20.06 3.84 7.13
CA ALA A 53 20.96 4.93 6.81
C ALA A 53 21.30 5.81 8.04
N ARG A 54 20.45 5.81 9.07
CA ARG A 54 20.56 6.68 10.25
C ARG A 54 20.59 5.88 11.55
N LYS A 55 21.57 4.97 11.70
CA LYS A 55 21.81 4.27 12.97
C LYS A 55 22.16 5.27 14.08
N ASN A 56 21.18 5.62 14.91
CA ASN A 56 21.35 6.50 16.07
C ASN A 56 21.40 5.70 17.37
N LEU A 57 22.41 5.96 18.20
CA LEU A 57 22.63 5.30 19.50
C LEU A 57 21.63 5.71 20.61
N LYS A 58 20.87 6.80 20.41
CA LYS A 58 19.94 7.35 21.41
C LYS A 58 18.49 7.19 20.96
N TRP A 59 17.69 6.49 21.76
CA TRP A 59 16.31 6.08 21.43
C TRP A 59 15.38 7.26 21.10
N TYR A 60 15.52 8.41 21.78
CA TYR A 60 14.67 9.58 21.54
C TYR A 60 14.88 10.20 20.15
N ARG A 61 16.11 10.10 19.60
CA ARG A 61 16.40 10.57 18.23
C ARG A 61 15.73 9.68 17.21
N LYS A 62 15.71 8.37 17.44
CA LYS A 62 15.00 7.40 16.59
C LYS A 62 13.52 7.77 16.48
N LEU A 63 12.89 8.09 17.60
CA LEU A 63 11.47 8.46 17.65
C LEU A 63 11.18 9.79 16.93
N PHE A 64 12.03 10.79 17.10
CA PHE A 64 11.92 12.07 16.39
C PHE A 64 12.02 11.90 14.86
N PHE A 65 13.02 11.15 14.38
CA PHE A 65 13.17 10.91 12.94
C PHE A 65 12.05 10.04 12.37
N HIS A 66 11.55 9.06 13.11
CA HIS A 66 10.41 8.24 12.69
C HIS A 66 9.14 9.07 12.47
N LEU A 67 8.86 10.02 13.38
CA LEU A 67 7.72 10.94 13.22
C LEU A 67 7.90 11.89 12.01
N LEU A 68 9.11 12.39 11.77
CA LEU A 68 9.42 13.20 10.59
C LEU A 68 9.28 12.42 9.28
N ASP A 69 9.74 11.18 9.25
CA ASP A 69 9.67 10.34 8.06
C ASP A 69 8.21 9.96 7.74
N MET A 70 7.40 9.61 8.75
CA MET A 70 5.97 9.34 8.59
C MET A 70 5.18 10.57 8.10
N THR A 71 5.43 11.75 8.65
CA THR A 71 4.72 12.99 8.24
C THR A 71 5.10 13.41 6.83
N THR A 72 6.38 13.33 6.48
CA THR A 72 6.89 13.64 5.14
C THR A 72 6.30 12.69 4.10
N GLN A 73 6.26 11.39 4.41
CA GLN A 73 5.65 10.39 3.55
C GLN A 73 4.16 10.67 3.31
N ARG A 74 3.39 10.93 4.38
CA ARG A 74 1.96 11.26 4.30
C ARG A 74 1.70 12.54 3.49
N SER A 75 2.47 13.61 3.72
CA SER A 75 2.34 14.87 2.97
C SER A 75 2.63 14.68 1.48
N HIS A 76 3.63 13.87 1.15
CA HIS A 76 3.97 13.55 -0.22
C HIS A 76 2.85 12.77 -0.92
N PHE A 77 2.25 11.78 -0.26
CA PHE A 77 1.07 11.08 -0.79
C PHE A 77 -0.13 12.02 -0.98
N ALA A 78 -0.42 12.89 -0.02
CA ALA A 78 -1.52 13.86 -0.12
C ALA A 78 -1.35 14.84 -1.28
N SER A 79 -0.14 15.40 -1.45
CA SER A 79 0.15 16.31 -2.57
C SER A 79 0.08 15.61 -3.93
N ARG A 80 0.45 14.33 -4.00
CA ARG A 80 0.29 13.50 -5.20
C ARG A 80 -1.17 13.19 -5.50
N GLY A 81 -1.98 12.89 -4.48
CA GLY A 81 -3.43 12.72 -4.63
C GLY A 81 -4.08 13.96 -5.22
N HIS A 82 -3.83 15.14 -4.61
CA HIS A 82 -4.34 16.41 -5.14
C HIS A 82 -3.80 16.77 -6.53
N ARG A 83 -2.55 16.42 -6.86
CA ARG A 83 -2.00 16.61 -8.20
C ARG A 83 -2.63 15.68 -9.23
N GLN A 84 -2.91 14.44 -8.86
CA GLN A 84 -3.57 13.45 -9.72
C GLN A 84 -4.99 13.89 -10.05
N GLU A 85 -5.76 14.32 -9.05
CA GLU A 85 -7.12 14.84 -9.27
C GLU A 85 -7.14 16.10 -10.15
N ARG A 86 -6.17 17.02 -9.98
CA ARG A 86 -6.06 18.19 -10.87
C ARG A 86 -5.72 17.79 -12.30
N ASN A 87 -4.89 16.77 -12.49
CA ASN A 87 -4.56 16.28 -13.82
C ASN A 87 -5.80 15.64 -14.48
N VAL A 88 -6.56 14.83 -13.74
CA VAL A 88 -7.79 14.19 -14.25
C VAL A 88 -8.90 15.23 -14.53
N ARG A 89 -9.06 16.25 -13.68
CA ARG A 89 -10.00 17.37 -13.92
C ARG A 89 -9.57 18.29 -15.08
N GLY A 90 -8.28 18.35 -15.39
CA GLY A 90 -7.76 19.08 -16.57
C GLY A 90 -8.03 18.37 -17.91
N PHE A 91 -8.39 17.09 -17.89
CA PHE A 91 -8.70 16.29 -19.09
C PHE A 91 -10.17 16.39 -19.54
N TYR A 92 -11.08 16.87 -18.68
CA TYR A 92 -12.46 17.16 -19.06
C TYR A 92 -12.63 18.69 -19.17
N PRO A 93 -12.74 19.28 -20.38
CA PRO A 93 -13.13 20.66 -20.49
C PRO A 93 -14.51 20.80 -19.86
N ALA A 94 -14.68 21.81 -19.00
CA ALA A 94 -15.95 22.16 -18.39
C ALA A 94 -17.02 22.20 -19.48
N ALA A 95 -17.97 21.26 -19.42
CA ALA A 95 -19.14 21.26 -20.27
C ALA A 95 -19.85 22.60 -20.05
N VAL A 96 -19.86 23.42 -21.09
CA VAL A 96 -20.57 24.68 -21.20
C VAL A 96 -22.08 24.37 -21.07
N PRO A 97 -22.87 25.21 -20.36
CA PRO A 97 -24.29 24.97 -20.12
C PRO A 97 -25.13 24.82 -21.40
#